data_AF-G1Q8V0-F1
#
_entry.id   AF-G1Q8V0-F1
#
_cell.length_a   1.000
_cell.length_b   1.000
_cell.length_c   1.000
_cell.angle_alpha   90.00
_cell.angle_beta   90.00
_cell.angle_gamma   90.00
#
_symmetry.space_group_name_H-M   'P 1'
#
loop_
_entity.id
_entity.type
_entity.pdbx_description
1 polymer ?
#
loop_
_entity_poly.entity_id
_entity_poly.type
_entity_poly.pdbx_seq_one_letter_code
_entity_poly.pdbx_strand_id
1 'polypeptide(L)'
;SLTWSTYTAVMKNKCAHPKAKLVLRIATDDSKAVCSLSVKFGATLKTSRLLLERAKELNIDVIGVSFHVGSGCTDPETFVQAISDARCVFDMGAEVGFNMYLLDIGGGFPGSEDAKLKFEEITSVINPALDKYFPSDSGMTLIAEPGRYYVASAFALAVNIIAKKLVLKEQTGSDVEEESSEKTFMYYVNDGVFGSFNCILYDHAHVKPLLQKRPKPDEKYYSSSIWGPTCDGLDRIVERCLPEMHVGDWMLLENMGAYTVAAASTFNGFQRPTIYYVMSGPTWQLTQQIQNRDFPPEAEEDAGSLPVSCAWESGMERLPAACASARLNV
;
A
#
# COMPACT_ATOMS: atom_id res chain seq x y z
N SER A 1 3.06 18.97 14.04
CA SER A 1 4.43 19.30 13.55
C SER A 1 4.34 19.60 12.05
N LEU A 2 5.23 20.43 11.51
CA LEU A 2 5.36 20.64 10.06
C LEU A 2 6.69 20.04 9.58
N THR A 3 6.65 19.18 8.57
CA THR A 3 7.85 18.61 7.94
C THR A 3 8.45 19.57 6.93
N TRP A 4 9.77 19.65 6.84
CA TRP A 4 10.46 20.53 5.89
C TRP A 4 11.82 19.97 5.48
N SER A 5 12.29 20.34 4.28
CA SER A 5 13.58 19.87 3.75
C SER A 5 14.35 20.91 2.92
N THR A 6 13.92 22.17 2.88
CA THR A 6 14.52 23.21 2.04
C THR A 6 14.63 24.57 2.73
N TYR A 7 15.59 25.39 2.30
CA TYR A 7 15.79 26.75 2.81
C TYR A 7 14.58 27.67 2.66
N THR A 8 13.89 27.59 1.52
CA THR A 8 12.71 28.42 1.26
C THR A 8 11.56 28.07 2.19
N ALA A 9 11.44 26.81 2.61
CA ALA A 9 10.46 26.40 3.61
C ALA A 9 10.74 27.02 4.99
N VAL A 10 12.02 27.16 5.40
CA VAL A 10 12.38 27.86 6.66
C VAL A 10 11.83 29.29 6.66
N MET A 11 12.09 30.01 5.56
CA MET A 11 11.77 31.43 5.45
C MET A 11 10.26 31.64 5.41
N LYS A 12 9.53 30.79 4.68
CA LYS A 12 8.06 30.79 4.67
C LYS A 12 7.50 30.55 6.07
N ASN A 13 8.02 29.58 6.82
CA ASN A 13 7.57 29.29 8.17
C ASN A 13 7.86 30.45 9.14
N LYS A 14 9.01 31.10 9.03
CA LYS A 14 9.28 32.31 9.84
C LYS A 14 8.24 33.40 9.61
N CYS A 15 7.86 33.63 8.35
CA CYS A 15 6.91 34.69 8.00
C CYS A 15 5.46 34.33 8.33
N ALA A 16 5.04 33.08 8.13
CA ALA A 16 3.64 32.66 8.26
C ALA A 16 3.30 31.95 9.57
N HIS A 17 4.26 31.25 10.18
CA HIS A 17 4.02 30.43 11.38
C HIS A 17 5.25 30.36 12.31
N PRO A 18 5.70 31.50 12.89
CA PRO A 18 6.99 31.61 13.57
C PRO A 18 7.14 30.73 14.82
N LYS A 19 6.03 30.27 15.42
CA LYS A 19 6.02 29.39 16.60
C LYS A 19 5.87 27.90 16.24
N ALA A 20 5.95 27.55 14.96
CA ALA A 20 5.83 26.16 14.52
C ALA A 20 6.97 25.31 15.09
N LYS A 21 6.65 24.09 15.49
CA LYS A 21 7.61 23.04 15.81
C LYS A 21 7.91 22.26 14.53
N LEU A 22 9.15 22.37 14.05
CA LEU A 22 9.55 21.79 12.78
C LEU A 22 10.22 20.43 12.94
N VAL A 23 9.97 19.55 11.98
CA VAL A 23 10.57 18.22 11.87
C VAL A 23 11.35 18.16 10.57
N LEU A 24 12.67 18.01 10.66
CA LEU A 24 13.54 18.01 9.49
C LEU A 24 13.43 16.68 8.74
N ARG A 25 12.99 16.71 7.48
CA ARG A 25 12.90 15.51 6.66
C ARG A 25 14.24 15.23 5.98
N ILE A 26 14.82 14.06 6.24
CA ILE A 26 16.06 13.60 5.60
C ILE A 26 15.79 12.72 4.37
N ALA A 27 16.75 12.65 3.47
CA ALA A 27 16.72 11.75 2.32
C ALA A 27 17.03 10.31 2.75
N THR A 28 16.47 9.34 2.05
CA THR A 28 16.74 7.91 2.23
C THR A 28 17.16 7.28 0.90
N ASP A 29 17.86 6.15 0.94
CA ASP A 29 18.08 5.32 -0.25
C ASP A 29 16.79 4.58 -0.61
N ASP A 30 15.99 5.16 -1.51
CA ASP A 30 14.74 4.60 -2.00
C ASP A 30 14.88 3.92 -3.36
N SER A 31 16.11 3.56 -3.77
CA SER A 31 16.40 2.89 -5.04
C SER A 31 15.66 1.55 -5.22
N LYS A 32 15.25 0.94 -4.12
CA LYS A 32 14.51 -0.34 -4.05
C LYS A 32 13.04 -0.17 -3.66
N ALA A 33 12.51 1.05 -3.67
CA ALA A 33 11.09 1.29 -3.47
C ALA A 33 10.34 1.29 -4.81
N VAL A 34 9.09 0.83 -4.79
CA VAL A 34 8.20 0.91 -5.97
C VAL A 34 7.93 2.37 -6.34
N CYS A 35 7.73 3.24 -5.35
CA CYS A 35 7.57 4.68 -5.55
C CYS A 35 8.68 5.44 -4.80
N SER A 36 9.66 5.95 -5.55
CA SER A 36 10.72 6.83 -5.04
C SER A 36 10.17 8.24 -4.74
N LEU A 37 10.53 8.75 -3.57
CA LEU A 37 10.18 10.10 -3.08
C LEU A 37 11.41 10.95 -2.75
N SER A 38 12.59 10.35 -2.55
CA SER A 38 13.82 11.01 -2.12
C SER A 38 14.40 11.97 -3.16
N VAL A 39 14.17 11.74 -4.45
CA VAL A 39 14.57 12.68 -5.51
C VAL A 39 13.82 14.01 -5.38
N LYS A 40 12.58 13.97 -4.87
CA LYS A 40 11.70 15.13 -4.73
C LYS A 40 11.78 15.76 -3.33
N PHE A 41 12.07 14.97 -2.30
CA PHE A 41 12.00 15.38 -0.90
C PHE A 41 13.16 14.82 -0.07
N GLY A 42 13.52 15.51 1.01
CA GLY A 42 14.56 15.06 1.94
C GLY A 42 15.88 15.80 1.78
N ALA A 43 16.49 16.17 2.90
CA ALA A 43 17.81 16.79 2.95
C ALA A 43 18.90 15.72 3.11
N THR A 44 20.01 15.87 2.39
CA THR A 44 21.24 15.10 2.67
C THR A 44 21.79 15.47 4.04
N LEU A 45 22.59 14.61 4.69
CA LEU A 45 23.24 14.92 5.97
C LEU A 45 23.98 16.27 5.96
N LYS A 46 24.70 16.56 4.86
CA LYS A 46 25.40 17.84 4.67
C LYS A 46 24.42 19.01 4.63
N THR A 47 23.32 18.89 3.88
CA THR A 47 22.28 19.93 3.82
C THR A 47 21.58 20.09 5.16
N SER A 48 21.29 19.00 5.87
CA SER A 48 20.65 18.98 7.19
C SER A 48 21.42 19.83 8.20
N ARG A 49 22.75 19.72 8.24
CA ARG A 49 23.59 20.58 9.11
C ARG A 49 23.35 22.06 8.85
N LEU A 50 23.42 22.46 7.58
CA LEU A 50 23.27 23.86 7.18
C LEU A 50 21.84 24.38 7.44
N LEU A 51 20.83 23.52 7.33
CA LEU A 51 19.43 23.85 7.65
C LEU A 51 19.23 24.05 9.16
N LEU A 52 19.88 23.24 10.00
CA LEU A 52 19.84 23.37 11.46
C LEU A 52 20.49 24.69 11.92
N GLU A 53 21.69 24.99 11.43
CA GLU A 53 22.38 26.26 11.70
C GLU A 53 21.49 27.45 11.31
N ARG A 54 20.91 27.40 10.10
CA ARG A 54 20.01 28.45 9.63
C ARG A 54 18.73 28.57 10.45
N ALA A 55 18.14 27.46 10.88
CA ALA A 55 16.95 27.48 11.74
C ALA A 55 17.27 28.15 13.08
N LYS A 56 18.46 27.90 13.64
CA LYS A 56 18.93 28.51 14.88
C LYS A 56 19.12 30.02 14.74
N GLU A 57 19.78 30.47 13.68
CA GLU A 57 19.91 31.91 13.34
C GLU A 57 18.55 32.60 13.21
N LEU A 58 17.56 31.88 12.70
CA LEU A 58 16.21 32.39 12.48
C LEU A 58 15.31 32.27 13.71
N ASN A 59 15.81 31.68 14.80
CA ASN A 59 15.11 31.44 16.07
C ASN A 59 13.87 30.55 15.90
N ILE A 60 13.97 29.54 15.03
CA ILE A 60 12.92 28.56 14.75
C ILE A 60 13.21 27.28 15.51
N ASP A 61 12.18 26.69 16.09
CA ASP A 61 12.32 25.49 16.91
C ASP A 61 12.22 24.21 16.08
N VAL A 62 13.32 23.45 16.04
CA VAL A 62 13.41 22.14 15.38
C VAL A 62 13.37 21.07 16.46
N ILE A 63 12.35 20.23 16.43
CA ILE A 63 12.05 19.27 17.50
C ILE A 63 12.36 17.82 17.13
N GLY A 64 12.74 17.54 15.90
CA GLY A 64 12.86 16.16 15.45
C GLY A 64 13.28 15.99 14.00
N VAL A 65 13.36 14.71 13.61
CA VAL A 65 13.72 14.26 12.27
C VAL A 65 12.63 13.33 11.75
N SER A 66 12.34 13.43 10.44
CA SER A 66 11.50 12.45 9.74
C SER A 66 12.21 11.90 8.52
N PHE A 67 11.81 10.70 8.11
CA PHE A 67 12.24 10.12 6.83
C PHE A 67 11.10 9.31 6.22
N HIS A 68 11.26 8.87 4.97
CA HIS A 68 10.27 8.01 4.33
C HIS A 68 10.96 7.14 3.28
N VAL A 69 11.09 5.84 3.55
CA VAL A 69 11.85 4.89 2.70
C VAL A 69 11.23 4.61 1.33
N GLY A 70 9.96 4.99 1.14
CA GLY A 70 9.22 4.83 -0.11
C GLY A 70 8.12 3.80 0.01
N SER A 71 7.10 3.89 -0.85
CA SER A 71 6.03 2.90 -0.87
C SER A 71 6.51 1.62 -1.55
N GLY A 72 6.22 0.46 -0.95
CA GLY A 72 6.64 -0.83 -1.50
C GLY A 72 8.15 -1.05 -1.44
N CYS A 73 8.79 -0.62 -0.36
CA CYS A 73 10.21 -0.91 -0.11
C CYS A 73 10.44 -2.43 -0.11
N THR A 74 11.41 -2.91 -0.89
CA THR A 74 11.73 -4.34 -0.96
C THR A 74 12.95 -4.74 -0.14
N ASP A 75 13.56 -3.80 0.59
CA ASP A 75 14.76 -4.00 1.40
C ASP A 75 14.61 -3.35 2.79
N PRO A 76 14.40 -4.14 3.85
CA PRO A 76 14.18 -3.58 5.19
C PRO A 76 15.42 -2.86 5.75
N GLU A 77 16.64 -3.14 5.25
CA GLU A 77 17.86 -2.47 5.70
C GLU A 77 17.87 -0.96 5.41
N THR A 78 17.06 -0.51 4.43
CA THR A 78 16.85 0.92 4.17
C THR A 78 16.31 1.65 5.41
N PHE A 79 15.46 1.01 6.21
CA PHE A 79 14.99 1.59 7.47
C PHE A 79 16.13 1.72 8.49
N VAL A 80 17.00 0.71 8.61
CA VAL A 80 18.15 0.74 9.53
C VAL A 80 19.07 1.89 9.20
N GLN A 81 19.39 2.05 7.91
CA GLN A 81 20.22 3.17 7.45
C GLN A 81 19.55 4.51 7.74
N ALA A 82 18.25 4.66 7.46
CA ALA A 82 17.52 5.89 7.73
C ALA A 82 17.46 6.25 9.22
N ILE A 83 17.29 5.26 10.10
CA ILE A 83 17.34 5.43 11.57
C ILE A 83 18.75 5.87 11.99
N SER A 84 19.80 5.25 11.46
CA SER A 84 21.19 5.63 11.72
C SER A 84 21.48 7.07 11.26
N ASP A 85 21.02 7.46 10.07
CA ASP A 85 21.19 8.80 9.53
C ASP A 85 20.41 9.84 10.34
N ALA A 86 19.19 9.48 10.80
CA ALA A 86 18.42 10.32 11.70
C ALA A 86 19.20 10.56 12.99
N ARG A 87 19.81 9.53 13.60
CA ARG A 87 20.65 9.69 14.80
C ARG A 87 21.76 10.72 14.57
N CYS A 88 22.45 10.62 13.44
CA CYS A 88 23.50 11.58 13.07
C CYS A 88 22.97 13.02 13.02
N VAL A 89 21.76 13.24 12.50
CA VAL A 89 21.12 14.56 12.47
C VAL A 89 20.67 15.05 13.85
N PHE A 90 20.20 14.15 14.72
CA PHE A 90 19.94 14.47 16.13
C PHE A 90 21.21 14.97 16.83
N ASP A 91 22.35 14.32 16.60
CA ASP A 91 23.65 14.73 17.16
C ASP A 91 24.06 16.11 16.64
N MET A 92 23.93 16.36 15.34
CA MET A 92 24.16 17.69 14.76
C MET A 92 23.21 18.74 15.36
N GLY A 93 21.96 18.38 15.65
CA GLY A 93 20.98 19.24 16.30
C GLY A 93 21.43 19.63 17.71
N ALA A 94 21.91 18.68 18.49
CA ALA A 94 22.43 18.92 19.84
C ALA A 94 23.64 19.85 19.83
N GLU A 95 24.58 19.68 18.90
CA GLU A 95 25.74 20.57 18.74
C GLU A 95 25.36 22.02 18.42
N VAL A 96 24.30 22.22 17.63
CA VAL A 96 23.75 23.56 17.31
C VAL A 96 22.91 24.12 18.48
N GLY A 97 22.57 23.29 19.46
CA GLY A 97 21.80 23.66 20.64
C GLY A 97 20.29 23.49 20.51
N PHE A 98 19.83 22.50 19.74
CA PHE A 98 18.45 22.03 19.74
C PHE A 98 18.26 20.88 20.73
N ASN A 99 17.08 20.82 21.34
CA ASN A 99 16.65 19.68 22.14
C ASN A 99 15.56 18.92 21.38
N MET A 100 15.98 18.02 20.49
CA MET A 100 15.07 17.23 19.67
C MET A 100 14.54 16.02 20.45
N TYR A 101 13.26 15.73 20.30
CA TYR A 101 12.59 14.64 20.99
C TYR A 101 11.63 13.82 20.13
N LEU A 102 11.49 14.13 18.84
CA LEU A 102 10.54 13.46 17.95
C LEU A 102 11.27 12.76 16.80
N LEU A 103 11.12 11.44 16.70
CA LEU A 103 11.51 10.67 15.52
C LEU A 103 10.25 10.20 14.79
N ASP A 104 10.21 10.47 13.49
CA ASP A 104 9.15 10.02 12.60
C ASP A 104 9.73 9.10 11.51
N ILE A 105 9.39 7.81 11.58
CA ILE A 105 9.92 6.80 10.66
C ILE A 105 9.15 6.72 9.33
N GLY A 106 8.16 7.58 9.14
CA GLY A 106 7.36 7.67 7.93
C GLY A 106 6.51 6.43 7.68
N GLY A 107 6.27 6.13 6.40
CA GLY A 107 5.45 5.01 5.95
C GLY A 107 6.21 4.03 5.06
N GLY A 108 5.48 3.39 4.15
CA GLY A 108 6.03 2.40 3.20
C GLY A 108 5.69 0.95 3.54
N PHE A 109 5.10 0.71 4.71
CA PHE A 109 4.64 -0.60 5.16
C PHE A 109 3.61 -1.23 4.19
N PRO A 110 3.71 -2.55 3.93
CA PRO A 110 2.76 -3.27 3.09
C PRO A 110 1.37 -3.29 3.74
N GLY A 111 0.31 -3.31 2.95
CA GLY A 111 -1.08 -3.37 3.46
C GLY A 111 -1.81 -4.68 3.12
N SER A 112 -1.08 -5.70 2.67
CA SER A 112 -1.65 -6.99 2.32
C SER A 112 -0.60 -8.09 2.38
N GLU A 113 -1.06 -9.31 2.67
CA GLU A 113 -0.26 -10.54 2.61
C GLU A 113 0.14 -10.97 1.19
N ASP A 114 -0.23 -10.23 0.16
CA ASP A 114 0.28 -10.48 -1.20
C ASP A 114 1.67 -9.86 -1.45
N ALA A 115 2.16 -9.02 -0.52
CA ALA A 115 3.46 -8.38 -0.64
C ALA A 115 4.60 -9.41 -0.49
N LYS A 116 5.70 -9.21 -1.23
CA LYS A 116 6.90 -10.04 -1.13
C LYS A 116 7.59 -9.91 0.23
N LEU A 117 7.67 -8.68 0.74
CA LEU A 117 8.20 -8.35 2.06
C LEU A 117 7.01 -8.04 2.98
N LYS A 118 6.89 -8.76 4.09
CA LYS A 118 5.80 -8.64 5.08
C LYS A 118 6.04 -7.50 6.05
N PHE A 119 4.98 -7.12 6.75
CA PHE A 119 5.06 -6.08 7.77
C PHE A 119 5.97 -6.51 8.93
N GLU A 120 5.80 -7.73 9.43
CA GLU A 120 6.54 -8.29 10.56
C GLU A 120 8.04 -8.42 10.24
N GLU A 121 8.39 -8.76 9.00
CA GLU A 121 9.77 -8.80 8.54
C GLU A 121 10.42 -7.41 8.62
N ILE A 122 9.70 -6.37 8.21
CA ILE A 122 10.17 -4.98 8.31
C ILE A 122 10.31 -4.56 9.77
N THR A 123 9.30 -4.80 10.61
CA THR A 123 9.34 -4.40 12.02
C THR A 123 10.40 -5.15 12.81
N SER A 124 10.72 -6.39 12.45
CA SER A 124 11.77 -7.19 13.09
C SER A 124 13.16 -6.57 12.94
N VAL A 125 13.37 -5.78 11.89
CA VAL A 125 14.61 -5.06 11.61
C VAL A 125 14.57 -3.63 12.17
N ILE A 126 13.40 -2.98 12.16
CA ILE A 126 13.20 -1.64 12.73
C ILE A 126 13.41 -1.64 14.24
N ASN A 127 12.80 -2.59 14.97
CA ASN A 127 12.79 -2.56 16.44
C ASN A 127 14.21 -2.59 17.03
N PRO A 128 15.12 -3.53 16.64
CA PRO A 128 16.50 -3.52 17.14
C PRO A 128 17.29 -2.26 16.75
N ALA A 129 17.01 -1.67 15.58
CA ALA A 129 17.64 -0.43 15.15
C ALA A 129 17.18 0.75 16.04
N LEU A 130 15.90 0.82 16.36
CA LEU A 130 15.37 1.82 17.30
C LEU A 130 15.97 1.65 18.69
N ASP A 131 16.03 0.43 19.23
CA ASP A 131 16.63 0.17 20.54
C ASP A 131 18.10 0.59 20.59
N LYS A 132 18.84 0.38 19.49
CA LYS A 132 20.26 0.74 19.38
C LYS A 132 20.49 2.25 19.30
N TYR A 133 19.70 2.97 18.48
CA TYR A 133 19.97 4.38 18.15
C TYR A 133 19.13 5.36 18.97
N PHE A 134 17.95 4.95 19.42
CA PHE A 134 16.95 5.75 20.13
C PHE A 134 16.33 4.95 21.30
N PRO A 135 17.13 4.58 22.32
CA PRO A 135 16.67 3.75 23.42
C PRO A 135 15.54 4.41 24.23
N SER A 136 14.68 3.61 24.86
CA SER A 136 13.45 4.10 25.52
C SER A 136 13.71 5.09 26.67
N ASP A 137 14.89 5.06 27.28
CA ASP A 137 15.32 5.97 28.35
C ASP A 137 15.74 7.36 27.85
N SER A 138 15.87 7.55 26.53
CA SER A 138 16.24 8.83 25.91
C SER A 138 15.12 9.88 25.93
N GLY A 139 13.90 9.51 26.31
CA GLY A 139 12.73 10.40 26.29
C GLY A 139 12.21 10.72 24.89
N MET A 140 12.54 9.91 23.88
CA MET A 140 12.04 10.08 22.53
C MET A 140 10.56 9.75 22.39
N THR A 141 9.86 10.57 21.61
CA THR A 141 8.57 10.25 21.03
C THR A 141 8.80 9.68 19.64
N LEU A 142 8.42 8.43 19.45
CA LEU A 142 8.44 7.77 18.15
C LEU A 142 7.05 7.83 17.52
N ILE A 143 6.97 8.23 16.25
CA ILE A 143 5.77 8.15 15.44
C ILE A 143 6.08 7.55 14.07
N ALA A 144 5.03 7.18 13.34
CA ALA A 144 5.09 6.72 11.97
C ALA A 144 3.91 7.31 11.18
N GLU A 145 4.02 7.29 9.85
CA GLU A 145 3.01 7.75 8.88
C GLU A 145 2.46 6.60 8.01
N PRO A 146 1.92 5.50 8.58
CA PRO A 146 1.37 4.39 7.82
C PRO A 146 0.10 4.79 7.05
N GLY A 147 0.16 4.71 5.71
CA GLY A 147 -0.99 4.89 4.83
C GLY A 147 -1.61 3.55 4.40
N ARG A 148 -1.01 2.95 3.35
CA ARG A 148 -1.46 1.69 2.73
C ARG A 148 -1.72 0.57 3.74
N TYR A 149 -0.86 0.46 4.75
CA TYR A 149 -0.94 -0.54 5.80
C TYR A 149 -2.35 -0.70 6.38
N TYR A 150 -3.01 0.42 6.70
CA TYR A 150 -4.32 0.38 7.36
C TYR A 150 -5.48 0.01 6.44
N VAL A 151 -5.39 0.32 5.14
CA VAL A 151 -6.59 0.40 4.29
C VAL A 151 -6.55 -0.49 3.06
N ALA A 152 -5.39 -0.97 2.61
CA ALA A 152 -5.31 -1.65 1.32
C ALA A 152 -6.21 -2.89 1.24
N SER A 153 -6.08 -3.82 2.19
CA SER A 153 -6.87 -5.06 2.26
C SER A 153 -8.32 -4.86 2.71
N ALA A 154 -8.65 -3.72 3.30
CA ALA A 154 -10.00 -3.43 3.80
C ALA A 154 -11.05 -3.22 2.68
N PHE A 155 -10.61 -3.07 1.43
CA PHE A 155 -11.49 -2.82 0.29
C PHE A 155 -11.34 -3.89 -0.78
N ALA A 156 -12.48 -4.41 -1.23
CA ALA A 156 -12.62 -5.17 -2.46
C ALA A 156 -13.50 -4.38 -3.44
N LEU A 157 -13.02 -4.22 -4.67
CA LEU A 157 -13.73 -3.56 -5.75
C LEU A 157 -14.45 -4.60 -6.61
N ALA A 158 -15.75 -4.44 -6.80
CA ALA A 158 -16.53 -5.24 -7.74
C ALA A 158 -16.82 -4.41 -9.00
N VAL A 159 -16.44 -4.93 -10.16
CA VAL A 159 -16.71 -4.31 -11.46
C VAL A 159 -17.56 -5.23 -12.32
N ASN A 160 -18.44 -4.65 -13.13
CA ASN A 160 -19.32 -5.39 -14.02
C ASN A 160 -18.81 -5.32 -15.46
N ILE A 161 -18.86 -6.44 -16.19
CA ILE A 161 -18.55 -6.46 -17.62
C ILE A 161 -19.71 -5.82 -18.38
N ILE A 162 -19.46 -4.66 -18.97
CA ILE A 162 -20.45 -3.87 -19.73
C ILE A 162 -20.39 -4.11 -21.24
N ALA A 163 -19.23 -4.56 -21.75
CA ALA A 163 -19.09 -4.97 -23.15
C ALA A 163 -18.02 -6.06 -23.31
N LYS A 164 -18.13 -6.82 -24.41
CA LYS A 164 -17.23 -7.92 -24.77
C LYS A 164 -16.95 -7.88 -26.27
N LYS A 165 -15.70 -8.11 -26.66
CA LYS A 165 -15.29 -8.31 -28.05
C LYS A 165 -14.49 -9.61 -28.18
N LEU A 166 -14.84 -10.42 -29.17
CA LEU A 166 -14.03 -11.56 -29.60
C LEU A 166 -13.09 -11.09 -30.71
N VAL A 167 -11.81 -11.39 -30.59
CA VAL A 167 -10.80 -11.14 -31.61
C VAL A 167 -10.25 -12.49 -32.06
N LEU A 168 -10.45 -12.79 -33.33
CA LEU A 168 -9.86 -13.93 -34.00
C LEU A 168 -8.55 -13.46 -34.62
N LYS A 169 -7.40 -13.99 -34.18
CA LYS A 169 -6.15 -13.79 -34.91
C LYS A 169 -6.17 -14.69 -36.14
N GLU A 170 -6.25 -14.06 -37.31
CA GLU A 170 -5.95 -14.73 -38.58
C GLU A 170 -4.42 -14.87 -38.69
N GLN A 171 -3.94 -16.10 -38.92
CA GLN A 171 -2.52 -16.34 -39.16
C GLN A 171 -2.16 -15.77 -40.54
N THR A 172 -1.44 -14.65 -40.57
CA THR A 172 -0.77 -14.19 -41.79
C THR A 172 0.52 -14.98 -41.96
N GLY A 173 0.42 -16.19 -42.51
CA GLY A 173 1.58 -17.04 -42.81
C GLY A 173 1.14 -18.32 -43.49
N SER A 174 1.57 -18.49 -44.74
CA SER A 174 1.36 -19.70 -45.52
C SER A 174 2.11 -20.89 -44.92
N ASP A 175 1.48 -22.06 -45.06
CA ASP A 175 2.04 -23.40 -45.04
C ASP A 175 1.91 -24.22 -43.73
N VAL A 176 0.96 -25.16 -43.81
CA VAL A 176 0.84 -26.47 -43.17
C VAL A 176 0.36 -26.54 -41.71
N GLU A 177 -0.91 -26.98 -41.60
CA GLU A 177 -1.50 -27.84 -40.54
C GLU A 177 -1.34 -27.40 -39.08
N GLU A 178 -2.23 -26.51 -38.63
CA GLU A 178 -3.12 -26.76 -37.46
C GLU A 178 -4.18 -25.65 -37.37
N GLU A 179 -5.45 -26.02 -37.54
CA GLU A 179 -6.62 -25.17 -37.30
C GLU A 179 -6.72 -24.76 -35.82
N SER A 180 -6.00 -23.72 -35.41
CA SER A 180 -6.39 -22.97 -34.24
C SER A 180 -6.21 -21.47 -34.48
N SER A 181 -7.26 -20.85 -35.00
CA SER A 181 -7.42 -19.40 -34.86
C SER A 181 -7.38 -19.08 -33.36
N GLU A 182 -6.33 -18.36 -32.93
CA GLU A 182 -6.14 -18.04 -31.52
C GLU A 182 -7.25 -17.05 -31.11
N LYS A 183 -8.27 -17.56 -30.42
CA LYS A 183 -9.37 -16.77 -29.89
C LYS A 183 -8.87 -15.96 -28.70
N THR A 184 -9.02 -14.64 -28.77
CA THR A 184 -8.71 -13.74 -27.66
C THR A 184 -9.93 -12.87 -27.34
N PHE A 185 -10.09 -12.51 -26.06
CA PHE A 185 -11.23 -11.72 -25.62
C PHE A 185 -10.80 -10.35 -25.11
N MET A 186 -11.63 -9.34 -25.38
CA MET A 186 -11.53 -8.02 -24.76
C MET A 186 -12.78 -7.78 -23.95
N TYR A 187 -12.62 -7.54 -22.66
CA TYR A 187 -13.70 -7.22 -21.73
C TYR A 187 -13.61 -5.75 -21.32
N TYR A 188 -14.73 -5.04 -21.38
CA TYR A 188 -14.84 -3.67 -20.93
C TYR A 188 -15.65 -3.65 -19.64
N VAL A 189 -15.10 -3.03 -18.61
CA VAL A 189 -15.73 -2.93 -17.29
C VAL A 189 -16.10 -1.48 -16.96
N ASN A 190 -16.97 -1.30 -15.97
CA ASN A 190 -17.54 0.00 -15.60
C ASN A 190 -16.66 0.87 -14.68
N ASP A 191 -15.39 0.54 -14.49
CA ASP A 191 -14.39 1.36 -13.80
C ASP A 191 -13.03 1.18 -14.50
N GLY A 192 -12.15 2.17 -14.45
CA GLY A 192 -10.95 2.24 -15.29
C GLY A 192 -9.80 3.02 -14.66
N VAL A 193 -8.74 3.27 -15.45
CA VAL A 193 -7.50 3.92 -15.01
C VAL A 193 -7.70 5.37 -14.58
N PHE A 194 -8.78 6.01 -15.02
CA PHE A 194 -9.16 7.36 -14.58
C PHE A 194 -10.04 7.36 -13.30
N GLY A 195 -10.55 6.19 -12.93
CA GLY A 195 -11.34 5.93 -11.72
C GLY A 195 -10.49 5.22 -10.67
N SER A 196 -10.89 4.04 -10.22
CA SER A 196 -10.20 3.33 -9.13
C SER A 196 -8.84 2.75 -9.53
N PHE A 197 -8.62 2.50 -10.82
CA PHE A 197 -7.39 1.88 -11.33
C PHE A 197 -6.27 2.88 -11.65
N ASN A 198 -6.42 4.15 -11.24
CA ASN A 198 -5.35 5.13 -11.34
C ASN A 198 -4.07 4.69 -10.60
N CYS A 199 -4.21 3.79 -9.61
CA CYS A 199 -3.11 3.14 -8.91
C CYS A 199 -2.15 2.37 -9.86
N ILE A 200 -2.60 1.91 -11.02
CA ILE A 200 -1.72 1.28 -12.01
C ILE A 200 -0.72 2.30 -12.56
N LEU A 201 -1.18 3.54 -12.79
CA LEU A 201 -0.37 4.61 -13.36
C LEU A 201 0.48 5.33 -12.31
N TYR A 202 -0.09 5.66 -11.15
CA TYR A 202 0.56 6.49 -10.14
C TYR A 202 1.27 5.70 -9.04
N ASP A 203 0.81 4.49 -8.74
CA ASP A 203 1.28 3.67 -7.62
C ASP A 203 1.93 2.35 -8.10
N HIS A 204 2.03 2.16 -9.43
CA HIS A 204 2.56 0.96 -10.09
C HIS A 204 1.91 -0.34 -9.61
N ALA A 205 0.61 -0.30 -9.29
CA ALA A 205 -0.11 -1.43 -8.76
C ALA A 205 -0.27 -2.56 -9.78
N HIS A 206 -0.05 -3.81 -9.35
CA HIS A 206 -0.33 -5.00 -10.13
C HIS A 206 -1.65 -5.64 -9.68
N VAL A 207 -2.74 -5.27 -10.36
CA VAL A 207 -4.08 -5.74 -9.99
C VAL A 207 -4.33 -7.20 -10.43
N LYS A 208 -5.13 -7.93 -9.63
CA LYS A 208 -5.49 -9.32 -9.91
C LYS A 208 -7.00 -9.50 -9.94
N PRO A 209 -7.65 -9.50 -11.11
CA PRO A 209 -9.08 -9.81 -11.20
C PRO A 209 -9.33 -11.26 -10.76
N LEU A 210 -10.25 -11.40 -9.82
CA LEU A 210 -10.81 -12.65 -9.34
C LEU A 210 -12.22 -12.82 -9.92
N LEU A 211 -12.55 -14.05 -10.28
CA LEU A 211 -13.87 -14.38 -10.80
C LEU A 211 -14.82 -14.62 -9.64
N GLN A 212 -15.93 -13.88 -9.59
CA GLN A 212 -16.97 -14.13 -8.59
C GLN A 212 -17.53 -15.56 -8.73
N LYS A 213 -17.73 -16.01 -9.98
CA LYS A 213 -18.11 -17.38 -10.31
C LYS A 213 -16.85 -18.22 -10.41
N ARG A 214 -16.74 -19.27 -9.58
CA ARG A 214 -15.63 -20.21 -9.66
C ARG A 214 -15.67 -20.91 -11.02
N PRO A 215 -14.56 -20.92 -11.78
CA PRO A 215 -14.51 -21.62 -13.06
C PRO A 215 -14.67 -23.13 -12.85
N LYS A 216 -15.20 -23.80 -13.87
CA LYS A 216 -15.26 -25.28 -13.84
C LYS A 216 -13.83 -25.85 -14.00
N PRO A 217 -13.52 -27.03 -13.42
CA PRO A 217 -12.18 -27.62 -13.48
C PRO A 217 -11.64 -27.82 -14.91
N ASP A 218 -12.53 -28.03 -15.88
CA ASP A 218 -12.28 -28.30 -17.29
C ASP A 218 -12.50 -27.08 -18.20
N GLU A 219 -12.72 -25.90 -17.63
CA GLU A 219 -13.03 -24.71 -18.39
C GLU A 219 -11.80 -24.19 -19.14
N LYS A 220 -11.97 -23.90 -20.44
CA LYS A 220 -10.88 -23.42 -21.28
C LYS A 220 -10.56 -21.96 -20.96
N TYR A 221 -9.26 -21.66 -20.83
CA TYR A 221 -8.75 -20.31 -20.65
C TYR A 221 -8.31 -19.70 -21.98
N TYR A 222 -8.47 -18.39 -22.10
CA TYR A 222 -8.17 -17.61 -23.29
C TYR A 222 -7.37 -16.38 -22.91
N SER A 223 -6.41 -16.00 -23.76
CA SER A 223 -5.73 -14.72 -23.62
C SER A 223 -6.76 -13.59 -23.70
N SER A 224 -6.81 -12.77 -22.66
CA SER A 224 -7.84 -11.77 -22.47
C SER A 224 -7.24 -10.43 -22.04
N SER A 225 -7.87 -9.33 -22.46
CA SER A 225 -7.54 -7.97 -22.02
C SER A 225 -8.76 -7.31 -21.37
N ILE A 226 -8.52 -6.59 -20.28
CA ILE A 226 -9.56 -5.90 -19.51
C ILE A 226 -9.34 -4.39 -19.64
N TRP A 227 -10.41 -3.68 -19.99
CA TRP A 227 -10.42 -2.27 -20.33
C TRP A 227 -11.43 -1.53 -19.46
N GLY A 228 -11.14 -0.27 -19.16
CA GLY A 228 -12.09 0.62 -18.49
C GLY A 228 -13.17 1.16 -19.45
N PRO A 229 -14.06 2.00 -18.93
CA PRO A 229 -15.25 2.42 -19.67
C PRO A 229 -15.01 3.67 -20.54
N THR A 230 -13.83 4.28 -20.50
CA THR A 230 -13.59 5.55 -21.20
C THR A 230 -13.31 5.34 -22.69
N CYS A 231 -13.27 6.45 -23.44
CA CYS A 231 -12.96 6.44 -24.87
C CYS A 231 -11.44 6.49 -25.14
N ASP A 232 -10.61 6.41 -24.09
CA ASP A 232 -9.16 6.51 -24.20
C ASP A 232 -8.52 5.12 -24.41
N GLY A 233 -7.62 5.01 -25.39
CA GLY A 233 -6.88 3.77 -25.66
C GLY A 233 -5.86 3.41 -24.58
N LEU A 234 -5.58 4.30 -23.63
CA LEU A 234 -4.74 4.03 -22.46
C LEU A 234 -5.54 3.50 -21.27
N ASP A 235 -6.87 3.46 -21.35
CA ASP A 235 -7.75 2.91 -20.30
C ASP A 235 -7.79 1.38 -20.32
N ARG A 236 -6.60 0.79 -20.22
CA ARG A 236 -6.37 -0.64 -20.18
C ARG A 236 -5.90 -1.03 -18.77
N ILE A 237 -6.62 -1.95 -18.16
CA ILE A 237 -6.40 -2.35 -16.77
C ILE A 237 -5.36 -3.47 -16.70
N VAL A 238 -5.60 -4.59 -17.37
CA VAL A 238 -4.71 -5.76 -17.28
C VAL A 238 -4.90 -6.71 -18.45
N GLU A 239 -3.83 -7.42 -18.81
CA GLU A 239 -3.86 -8.57 -19.70
C GLU A 239 -3.66 -9.85 -18.87
N ARG A 240 -4.50 -10.87 -19.11
CA ARG A 240 -4.46 -12.15 -18.37
C ARG A 240 -5.21 -13.26 -19.11
N CYS A 241 -4.86 -14.51 -18.83
CA CYS A 241 -5.67 -15.65 -19.23
C CYS A 241 -6.90 -15.79 -18.32
N LEU A 242 -8.10 -15.79 -18.91
CA LEU A 242 -9.37 -15.95 -18.22
C LEU A 242 -10.26 -16.97 -18.97
N PRO A 243 -11.20 -17.65 -18.29
CA PRO A 243 -12.28 -18.33 -18.99
C PRO A 243 -13.13 -17.33 -19.78
N GLU A 244 -13.98 -17.86 -20.68
CA GLU A 244 -14.91 -17.01 -21.41
C GLU A 244 -15.98 -16.43 -20.47
N MET A 245 -15.98 -15.10 -20.32
CA MET A 245 -16.95 -14.37 -19.52
C MET A 245 -18.01 -13.68 -20.39
N HIS A 246 -19.08 -13.21 -19.77
CA HIS A 246 -20.22 -12.59 -20.46
C HIS A 246 -20.54 -11.21 -19.90
N VAL A 247 -21.21 -10.38 -20.72
CA VAL A 247 -21.76 -9.10 -20.28
C VAL A 247 -22.72 -9.36 -19.12
N GLY A 248 -22.58 -8.58 -18.05
CA GLY A 248 -23.31 -8.75 -16.80
C GLY A 248 -22.58 -9.61 -15.75
N ASP A 249 -21.52 -10.34 -16.10
CA ASP A 249 -20.68 -11.01 -15.10
C ASP A 249 -19.85 -9.99 -14.28
N TRP A 250 -19.51 -10.38 -13.06
CA TRP A 250 -18.73 -9.57 -12.12
C TRP A 250 -17.30 -10.08 -11.97
N MET A 251 -16.37 -9.14 -11.89
CA MET A 251 -14.99 -9.35 -11.49
C MET A 251 -14.75 -8.67 -10.15
N LEU A 252 -14.04 -9.35 -9.26
CA LEU A 252 -13.66 -8.84 -7.94
C LEU A 252 -12.17 -8.52 -7.93
N LEU A 253 -11.80 -7.42 -7.30
CA LEU A 253 -10.41 -7.03 -7.09
C LEU A 253 -10.20 -6.73 -5.62
N GLU A 254 -9.47 -7.62 -4.96
CA GLU A 254 -9.06 -7.44 -3.57
C GLU A 254 -7.91 -6.45 -3.45
N ASN A 255 -7.61 -6.02 -2.22
CA ASN A 255 -6.51 -5.10 -1.91
C ASN A 255 -6.60 -3.73 -2.61
N MET A 256 -7.81 -3.23 -2.87
CA MET A 256 -8.10 -2.02 -3.64
C MET A 256 -8.37 -0.77 -2.78
N GLY A 257 -7.89 -0.72 -1.53
CA GLY A 257 -8.19 0.39 -0.62
C GLY A 257 -7.19 1.55 -0.62
N ALA A 258 -5.96 1.32 -1.08
CA ALA A 258 -4.90 2.32 -1.03
C ALA A 258 -4.63 2.95 -2.40
N TYR A 259 -4.56 4.28 -2.46
CA TYR A 259 -4.27 5.06 -3.68
C TYR A 259 -5.20 4.75 -4.86
N THR A 260 -6.45 4.38 -4.56
CA THR A 260 -7.52 4.13 -5.54
C THR A 260 -8.50 5.30 -5.56
N VAL A 261 -9.57 5.25 -4.75
CA VAL A 261 -10.63 6.27 -4.69
C VAL A 261 -10.11 7.67 -4.34
N ALA A 262 -8.97 7.76 -3.66
CA ALA A 262 -8.33 9.02 -3.26
C ALA A 262 -7.87 9.87 -4.46
N ALA A 263 -7.48 9.24 -5.57
CA ALA A 263 -6.98 9.90 -6.78
C ALA A 263 -7.90 9.67 -8.00
N ALA A 264 -9.08 9.09 -7.80
CA ALA A 264 -10.06 8.88 -8.85
C ALA A 264 -10.66 10.20 -9.35
N SER A 265 -10.85 10.32 -10.66
CA SER A 265 -11.55 11.43 -11.31
C SER A 265 -12.93 11.00 -11.82
N THR A 266 -13.69 11.95 -12.38
CA THR A 266 -14.94 11.66 -13.11
C THR A 266 -14.78 11.97 -14.61
N PHE A 267 -13.60 11.68 -15.16
CA PHE A 267 -13.33 11.82 -16.60
C PHE A 267 -14.35 11.03 -17.42
N ASN A 268 -14.74 11.57 -18.59
CA ASN A 268 -15.85 11.07 -19.41
C ASN A 268 -17.22 10.94 -18.69
N GLY A 269 -17.39 11.55 -17.51
CA GLY A 269 -18.66 11.57 -16.77
C GLY A 269 -18.97 10.31 -15.97
N PHE A 270 -18.08 9.31 -15.97
CA PHE A 270 -18.24 8.10 -15.15
C PHE A 270 -18.10 8.43 -13.68
N GLN A 271 -19.07 7.99 -12.88
CA GLN A 271 -19.13 8.27 -11.45
C GLN A 271 -18.25 7.30 -10.67
N ARG A 272 -17.80 7.76 -9.49
CA ARG A 272 -17.03 6.92 -8.57
C ARG A 272 -17.93 5.79 -8.02
N PRO A 273 -17.39 4.57 -7.80
CA PRO A 273 -18.14 3.50 -7.15
C PRO A 273 -18.66 3.91 -5.77
N THR A 274 -19.86 3.46 -5.43
CA THR A 274 -20.40 3.63 -4.06
C THR A 274 -19.68 2.67 -3.11
N ILE A 275 -19.30 3.18 -1.93
CA ILE A 275 -18.61 2.40 -0.90
C ILE A 275 -19.63 1.92 0.14
N TYR A 276 -19.66 0.61 0.38
CA TYR A 276 -20.47 0.00 1.42
C TYR A 276 -19.56 -0.45 2.57
N TYR A 277 -19.65 0.24 3.70
CA TYR A 277 -18.89 -0.12 4.90
C TYR A 277 -19.62 -1.23 5.67
N VAL A 278 -18.85 -2.22 6.10
CA VAL A 278 -19.34 -3.33 6.92
C VAL A 278 -18.43 -3.49 8.14
N MET A 279 -19.01 -3.90 9.27
CA MET A 279 -18.28 -4.13 10.50
C MET A 279 -18.94 -5.26 11.28
N SER A 280 -18.14 -6.21 11.76
CA SER A 280 -18.65 -7.30 12.59
C SER A 280 -18.97 -6.81 14.00
N GLY A 281 -19.89 -7.48 14.71
CA GLY A 281 -20.16 -7.22 16.12
C GLY A 281 -18.90 -7.23 16.99
N PRO A 282 -18.02 -8.25 16.90
CA PRO A 282 -16.75 -8.28 17.63
C PRO A 282 -15.82 -7.09 17.31
N THR A 283 -15.67 -6.72 16.04
CA THR A 283 -14.81 -5.58 15.65
C THR A 283 -15.36 -4.26 16.20
N TRP A 284 -16.69 -4.09 16.22
CA TRP A 284 -17.32 -2.92 16.85
C TRP A 284 -17.02 -2.84 18.35
N GLN A 285 -17.12 -3.95 19.07
CA GLN A 285 -16.78 -4.01 20.51
C GLN A 285 -15.31 -3.64 20.76
N LEU A 286 -14.38 -4.17 19.96
CA LEU A 286 -12.97 -3.80 20.03
C LEU A 286 -12.76 -2.29 19.83
N THR A 287 -13.49 -1.69 18.89
CA THR A 287 -13.42 -0.24 18.65
C THR A 287 -13.90 0.56 19.86
N GLN A 288 -14.96 0.10 20.55
CA GLN A 288 -15.44 0.73 21.77
C GLN A 288 -14.41 0.64 22.92
N GLN A 289 -13.69 -0.48 23.03
CA GLN A 289 -12.62 -0.64 24.03
C GLN A 289 -11.47 0.35 23.78
N ILE A 290 -11.01 0.46 22.53
CA ILE A 290 -9.96 1.42 22.14
C ILE A 290 -10.40 2.86 22.42
N GLN A 291 -11.66 3.20 22.10
CA GLN A 291 -12.21 4.54 22.36
C GLN A 291 -12.21 4.89 23.86
N ASN A 292 -12.41 3.89 24.72
CA ASN A 292 -12.39 4.05 26.17
C ASN A 292 -10.97 4.05 26.78
N ARG A 293 -9.91 3.96 25.95
CA ARG A 293 -8.48 3.93 26.33
C ARG A 293 -8.05 2.71 27.15
N ASP A 294 -8.87 1.67 27.20
CA ASP A 294 -8.47 0.37 27.71
C ASP A 294 -7.79 -0.38 26.56
N PHE A 295 -6.50 -0.12 26.34
CA PHE A 295 -5.70 -1.02 25.52
C PHE A 295 -5.73 -2.39 26.22
N PRO A 296 -6.19 -3.47 25.56
CA PRO A 296 -6.06 -4.80 26.15
C PRO A 296 -4.58 -5.07 26.44
N PRO A 297 -4.24 -5.75 27.55
CA PRO A 297 -2.87 -6.20 27.79
C PRO A 297 -2.38 -6.98 26.58
N GLU A 298 -1.10 -6.81 26.20
CA GLU A 298 -0.46 -7.56 25.12
C GLU A 298 -0.81 -9.04 25.29
N ALA A 299 -1.58 -9.59 24.35
CA ALA A 299 -1.87 -11.01 24.35
C ALA A 299 -0.55 -11.74 24.07
N GLU A 300 -0.12 -12.62 24.97
CA GLU A 300 0.84 -13.66 24.63
C GLU A 300 0.32 -14.39 23.38
N GLU A 301 1.19 -14.58 22.39
CA GLU A 301 0.86 -15.27 21.14
C GLU A 301 0.33 -16.69 21.44
N ASP A 302 -0.98 -16.83 21.57
CA ASP A 302 -1.63 -18.13 21.45
C ASP A 302 -1.77 -18.42 19.95
N ALA A 303 -0.82 -19.18 19.42
CA ALA A 303 -0.81 -19.70 18.06
C ALA A 303 -2.01 -20.65 17.87
N GLY A 304 -3.21 -20.12 17.70
CA GLY A 304 -4.39 -20.99 17.76
C GLY A 304 -5.78 -20.38 17.58
N SER A 305 -5.97 -19.20 16.99
CA SER A 305 -7.30 -18.85 16.44
C SER A 305 -7.26 -17.72 15.42
N LEU A 306 -7.33 -18.06 14.13
CA LEU A 306 -7.68 -17.11 13.08
C LEU A 306 -9.14 -16.64 13.29
N PRO A 307 -9.45 -15.33 13.15
CA PRO A 307 -10.84 -14.90 13.13
C PRO A 307 -11.54 -15.51 11.91
N VAL A 308 -12.60 -16.27 12.17
CA VAL A 308 -13.41 -16.93 11.17
C VAL A 308 -14.15 -15.88 10.33
N SER A 309 -14.05 -16.02 9.01
CA SER A 309 -14.73 -15.20 7.98
C SER A 309 -16.22 -14.97 8.29
N CYS A 310 -16.69 -13.75 8.01
CA CYS A 310 -18.04 -13.22 8.21
C CYS A 310 -19.18 -13.98 7.50
N ALA A 311 -18.90 -15.10 6.84
CA ALA A 311 -19.87 -15.88 6.07
C ALA A 311 -20.56 -17.00 6.87
N TRP A 312 -20.33 -17.12 8.17
CA TRP A 312 -20.73 -18.30 8.94
C TRP A 312 -22.11 -18.26 9.61
N GLU A 313 -22.90 -17.19 9.44
CA GLU A 313 -24.27 -17.13 10.01
C GLU A 313 -25.39 -17.61 9.08
N SER A 314 -25.08 -18.09 7.87
CA SER A 314 -26.08 -18.79 7.04
C SER A 314 -25.94 -20.30 7.20
N GLY A 315 -26.82 -20.90 8.01
CA GLY A 315 -26.86 -22.31 8.39
C GLY A 315 -26.96 -23.32 7.24
N MET A 316 -25.85 -23.56 6.55
CA MET A 316 -25.65 -24.72 5.69
C MET A 316 -24.72 -25.72 6.40
N GLU A 317 -25.28 -26.83 6.87
CA GLU A 317 -24.52 -27.98 7.35
C GLU A 317 -23.62 -28.53 6.24
N ARG A 318 -22.32 -28.70 6.52
CA ARG A 318 -21.44 -29.57 5.72
C ARG A 318 -21.20 -30.87 6.48
N LEU A 319 -21.54 -31.97 5.83
CA LEU A 319 -21.17 -33.33 6.23
C LEU A 319 -19.63 -33.48 6.29
N PRO A 320 -19.07 -34.33 7.16
CA PRO A 320 -17.64 -34.38 7.42
C PRO A 320 -16.88 -35.02 6.25
N ALA A 321 -15.93 -34.29 5.66
CA ALA A 321 -14.91 -34.87 4.80
C ALA A 321 -13.79 -35.44 5.68
N ALA A 322 -13.92 -36.71 6.05
CA ALA A 322 -12.78 -37.49 6.49
C ALA A 322 -11.94 -37.84 5.25
N CYS A 323 -10.72 -37.30 5.16
CA CYS A 323 -9.70 -37.85 4.27
C CYS A 323 -8.47 -38.18 5.11
N ALA A 324 -8.29 -39.48 5.31
CA ALA A 324 -7.19 -40.10 6.01
C ALA A 324 -5.85 -39.78 5.33
N SER A 325 -4.84 -39.57 6.17
CA SER A 325 -3.43 -39.54 5.80
C SER A 325 -3.01 -40.86 5.15
N ALA A 326 -2.56 -40.81 3.90
CA ALA A 326 -1.79 -41.90 3.30
C ALA A 326 -0.29 -41.54 3.40
N ARG A 327 0.44 -42.29 4.22
CA ARG A 327 1.91 -42.35 4.20
C ARG A 327 2.32 -43.20 3.00
N LEU A 328 3.34 -42.78 2.26
CA LEU A 328 4.14 -43.67 1.43
C LEU A 328 5.59 -43.56 1.88
N ASN A 329 6.13 -44.71 2.28
CA ASN A 329 7.54 -44.95 2.56
C ASN A 329 8.26 -45.33 1.26
N VAL A 330 9.56 -44.96 1.25
CA VAL A 330 10.62 -45.16 0.24
C VAL A 330 10.63 -44.15 -0.90
#